data_AF-A0A2D2Q010-F1
#
_entry.id   AF-A0A2D2Q010-F1
#
_cell.length_a   1.000
_cell.length_b   1.000
_cell.length_c   1.000
_cell.angle_alpha   90.00
_cell.angle_beta   90.00
_cell.angle_gamma   90.00
#
_symmetry.space_group_name_H-M   'P 1'
#
loop_
_entity.id
_entity.type
_entity.pdbx_description
1 polymer ?
#
loop_
_entity_poly.entity_id
_entity_poly.type
_entity_poly.pdbx_seq_one_letter_code
_entity_poly.pdbx_strand_id
1 'polypeptide(L)'
;MADVHTLSEFHRRYPTGSLVSELLQIHDDLFIVKTSLLVGGSVLATGMAAAPTLEQAEDSARQRALQLLGIHLPLQTQAELIAADPSPQRAALGAAPWPEDETSELMLEPAPPPVARRGRAANKPAAEKVAPKQEPVDFADEIAQTTVEMKRLGWTDAQGRACLLERYGKRSRQQLSDEELLDFLHFLQRQPSPGEPSF
;
A
#
# COMPACT_ATOMS: atom_id res chain seq x y z
N MET A 1 -25.77 -9.31 -9.82
CA MET A 1 -26.73 -9.11 -8.71
C MET A 1 -26.13 -9.33 -7.32
N ALA A 2 -24.96 -9.98 -7.18
CA ALA A 2 -24.31 -10.17 -5.87
C ALA A 2 -23.69 -8.87 -5.28
N ASP A 3 -23.24 -7.94 -6.12
CA ASP A 3 -22.50 -6.73 -5.71
C ASP A 3 -23.28 -5.70 -4.91
N VAL A 4 -24.60 -5.62 -5.10
CA VAL A 4 -25.44 -4.65 -4.39
C VAL A 4 -25.62 -5.07 -2.94
N HIS A 5 -25.77 -6.38 -2.70
CA HIS A 5 -25.93 -6.93 -1.36
C HIS A 5 -24.68 -6.75 -0.50
N THR A 6 -23.48 -6.87 -1.05
CA THR A 6 -22.23 -6.71 -0.29
C THR A 6 -21.98 -5.28 0.15
N LEU A 7 -22.34 -4.29 -0.68
CA LEU A 7 -22.23 -2.87 -0.30
C LEU A 7 -23.28 -2.48 0.75
N SER A 8 -24.52 -2.97 0.60
CA SER A 8 -25.57 -2.76 1.61
C SER A 8 -25.22 -3.37 2.97
N GLU A 9 -24.61 -4.56 2.99
CA GLU A 9 -24.11 -5.17 4.22
C GLU A 9 -22.97 -4.37 4.86
N PHE A 10 -22.07 -3.83 4.05
CA PHE A 10 -21.04 -2.91 4.52
C PHE A 10 -21.64 -1.67 5.19
N HIS A 11 -22.60 -0.97 4.56
CA HIS A 11 -23.24 0.20 5.17
C HIS A 11 -24.11 -0.15 6.39
N ARG A 12 -24.68 -1.36 6.45
CA ARG A 12 -25.42 -1.82 7.62
C ARG A 12 -24.49 -2.03 8.82
N ARG A 13 -23.30 -2.58 8.59
CA ARG A 13 -22.29 -2.84 9.64
C ARG A 13 -21.49 -1.59 10.00
N TYR A 14 -21.31 -0.70 9.04
CA TYR A 14 -20.58 0.56 9.17
C TYR A 14 -21.43 1.71 8.60
N PRO A 15 -22.38 2.26 9.38
CA PRO A 15 -23.26 3.34 8.93
C PRO A 15 -22.53 4.62 8.54
N THR A 16 -21.37 4.86 9.16
CA THR A 16 -20.46 5.98 8.86
C THR A 16 -19.35 5.57 7.89
N GLY A 17 -19.44 4.37 7.32
CA GLY A 17 -18.44 3.86 6.38
C GLY A 17 -18.56 4.53 5.03
N SER A 18 -17.42 4.84 4.43
CA SER A 18 -17.33 5.36 3.07
C SER A 18 -16.44 4.47 2.23
N LEU A 19 -16.78 4.38 0.95
CA LEU A 19 -15.98 3.70 -0.07
C LEU A 19 -15.36 4.78 -0.96
N VAL A 20 -14.04 4.73 -1.12
CA VAL A 20 -13.30 5.66 -1.97
C VAL A 20 -12.51 4.88 -3.01
N SER A 21 -12.83 5.11 -4.27
CA SER A 21 -12.10 4.57 -5.43
C SER A 21 -11.10 5.61 -5.94
N GLU A 22 -9.85 5.22 -6.14
CA GLU A 22 -8.76 6.05 -6.62
C GLU A 22 -8.14 5.37 -7.85
N LEU A 23 -8.16 6.06 -9.00
CA LEU A 23 -7.42 5.64 -10.19
C LEU A 23 -5.94 5.99 -9.99
N LEU A 24 -5.10 4.97 -9.79
CA LEU A 24 -3.68 5.16 -9.53
C LEU A 24 -2.90 5.43 -10.81
N GLN A 25 -3.17 4.64 -11.85
CA GLN A 25 -2.40 4.71 -13.09
C GLN A 25 -3.18 4.09 -14.26
N ILE A 26 -2.88 4.58 -15.47
CA ILE A 26 -3.26 3.94 -16.73
C ILE A 26 -1.96 3.45 -17.39
N HIS A 27 -1.88 2.17 -17.72
CA HIS A 27 -0.69 1.56 -18.31
C HIS A 27 -1.11 0.48 -19.30
N ASP A 28 -0.61 0.53 -20.54
CA ASP A 28 -0.88 -0.46 -21.59
C ASP A 28 -2.38 -0.81 -21.73
N ASP A 29 -3.21 0.23 -21.84
CA ASP A 29 -4.68 0.15 -21.89
C ASP A 29 -5.35 -0.47 -20.64
N LEU A 30 -4.61 -0.69 -19.56
CA LEU A 30 -5.13 -1.14 -18.27
C LEU A 30 -5.25 0.02 -17.28
N PHE A 31 -6.41 0.11 -16.64
CA PHE A 31 -6.72 1.02 -15.54
C PHE A 31 -6.40 0.32 -14.23
N ILE A 32 -5.52 0.91 -13.43
CA ILE A 32 -5.15 0.41 -12.10
C ILE A 32 -5.91 1.24 -11.07
N VAL A 33 -6.87 0.62 -10.40
CA VAL A 33 -7.73 1.27 -9.40
C VAL A 33 -7.44 0.69 -8.01
N LYS A 34 -7.44 1.56 -7.01
CA LYS A 34 -7.41 1.22 -5.58
C LYS A 34 -8.72 1.66 -4.94
N THR A 35 -9.43 0.73 -4.33
CA THR A 35 -10.65 1.01 -3.57
C THR A 35 -10.38 0.82 -2.09
N SER A 36 -10.65 1.84 -1.28
CA SER A 36 -10.47 1.83 0.17
C SER A 36 -11.82 1.97 0.87
N LEU A 37 -12.03 1.16 1.90
CA LEU A 37 -13.19 1.23 2.80
C LEU A 37 -12.75 1.95 4.07
N LEU A 38 -13.33 3.11 4.35
CA LEU A 38 -12.97 3.95 5.49
C LEU A 38 -14.13 4.00 6.48
N VAL A 39 -13.81 4.05 7.77
CA VAL A 39 -14.77 4.30 8.85
C VAL A 39 -14.11 5.23 9.86
N GLY A 40 -14.70 6.41 10.07
CA GLY A 40 -14.18 7.38 11.04
C GLY A 40 -12.73 7.81 10.77
N GLY A 41 -12.32 7.88 9.50
CA GLY A 41 -10.94 8.23 9.09
C GLY A 41 -9.95 7.05 9.06
N SER A 42 -10.32 5.87 9.58
CA SER A 42 -9.47 4.67 9.55
C SER A 42 -9.81 3.79 8.35
N VAL A 43 -8.80 3.31 7.63
CA VAL A 43 -8.97 2.35 6.53
C VAL A 43 -9.17 0.94 7.09
N LEU A 44 -10.33 0.34 6.82
CA LEU A 44 -10.65 -1.01 7.25
C LEU A 44 -10.18 -2.08 6.27
N ALA A 45 -10.26 -1.81 4.96
CA ALA A 45 -9.68 -2.64 3.92
C ALA A 45 -9.40 -1.85 2.65
N THR A 46 -8.46 -2.37 1.86
CA THR A 46 -8.13 -1.84 0.54
C THR A 46 -8.07 -3.00 -0.45
N GLY A 47 -8.70 -2.81 -1.60
CA GLY A 47 -8.59 -3.70 -2.75
C GLY A 47 -7.97 -2.96 -3.92
N MET A 48 -7.15 -3.63 -4.71
CA MET A 48 -6.55 -3.09 -5.92
C MET A 48 -6.86 -4.01 -7.09
N ALA A 49 -7.09 -3.46 -8.28
CA ALA A 49 -7.26 -4.23 -9.49
C ALA A 49 -6.80 -3.45 -10.73
N ALA A 50 -6.40 -4.20 -11.76
CA ALA A 50 -6.07 -3.69 -13.07
C ALA A 50 -7.02 -4.31 -14.10
N ALA A 51 -7.67 -3.50 -14.93
CA ALA A 51 -8.55 -4.00 -15.99
C ALA A 51 -8.57 -3.09 -17.23
N PRO A 52 -8.99 -3.58 -18.40
CA PRO A 52 -9.02 -2.80 -19.64
C PRO A 52 -10.00 -1.63 -19.66
N THR A 53 -10.96 -1.59 -18.71
CA THR A 53 -11.87 -0.45 -18.53
C THR A 53 -11.87 -0.01 -17.08
N LEU A 54 -12.15 1.28 -16.88
CA LEU A 54 -12.20 1.88 -15.55
C LEU A 54 -13.26 1.20 -14.68
N GLU A 55 -14.43 0.94 -15.23
CA GLU A 55 -15.56 0.32 -14.51
C GLU A 55 -15.18 -1.08 -14.02
N GLN A 56 -14.55 -1.89 -14.88
CA GLN A 56 -14.12 -3.24 -14.51
C GLN A 56 -13.01 -3.22 -13.46
N ALA A 57 -12.08 -2.27 -13.56
CA ALA A 57 -10.98 -2.12 -12.60
C ALA A 57 -11.53 -1.71 -11.23
N GLU A 58 -12.45 -0.75 -11.18
CA GLU A 58 -13.10 -0.33 -9.96
C GLU A 58 -13.94 -1.45 -9.35
N ASP A 59 -14.78 -2.12 -10.13
CA ASP A 59 -15.62 -3.21 -9.63
C ASP A 59 -14.78 -4.33 -9.03
N SER A 60 -13.69 -4.72 -9.71
CA SER A 60 -12.75 -5.73 -9.22
C SER A 60 -12.03 -5.28 -7.94
N ALA A 61 -11.61 -4.02 -7.86
CA ALA A 61 -10.94 -3.47 -6.68
C ALA A 61 -11.90 -3.38 -5.47
N ARG A 62 -13.14 -2.95 -5.72
CA ARG A 62 -14.23 -2.90 -4.74
C ARG A 62 -14.59 -4.27 -4.19
N GLN A 63 -14.74 -5.26 -5.07
CA GLN A 63 -14.99 -6.65 -4.67
C GLN A 63 -13.88 -7.17 -3.75
N ARG A 64 -12.61 -6.98 -4.13
CA ARG A 64 -11.44 -7.38 -3.31
C ARG A 64 -11.43 -6.70 -1.93
N ALA A 65 -11.74 -5.41 -1.86
CA ALA A 65 -11.79 -4.67 -0.59
C ALA A 65 -12.89 -5.21 0.34
N LEU A 66 -14.09 -5.47 -0.22
CA LEU A 66 -15.21 -6.02 0.54
C LEU A 66 -14.97 -7.48 0.96
N GLN A 67 -14.22 -8.25 0.16
CA GLN A 67 -13.82 -9.62 0.48
C GLN A 67 -12.92 -9.66 1.73
N LEU A 68 -11.96 -8.75 1.84
CA LEU A 68 -11.06 -8.66 3.00
C LEU A 68 -11.80 -8.33 4.30
N LEU A 69 -12.91 -7.60 4.22
CA LEU A 69 -13.80 -7.35 5.37
C LEU A 69 -14.62 -8.57 5.80
N GLY A 70 -14.46 -9.72 5.13
CA GLY A 70 -15.24 -10.92 5.36
C GLY A 70 -16.70 -10.78 4.94
N ILE A 71 -17.01 -9.80 4.07
CA ILE A 71 -18.36 -9.59 3.55
C ILE A 71 -18.65 -10.54 2.36
N HIS A 72 -17.67 -11.36 1.94
CA HIS A 72 -17.90 -12.66 1.26
C HIS A 72 -16.66 -13.60 1.33
N LEU A 73 -16.90 -14.91 1.13
CA LEU A 73 -15.91 -16.02 1.03
C LEU A 73 -16.32 -16.90 -0.19
N PRO A 74 -15.44 -17.56 -0.99
CA PRO A 74 -14.04 -17.91 -0.75
C PRO A 74 -12.98 -17.31 -1.70
N LEU A 75 -11.76 -17.55 -1.24
CA LEU A 75 -10.42 -17.23 -1.73
C LEU A 75 -10.14 -17.59 -3.20
N GLN A 76 -9.73 -16.62 -4.01
CA GLN A 76 -8.71 -16.83 -5.05
C GLN A 76 -7.61 -15.78 -4.86
N THR A 77 -6.64 -16.13 -4.02
CA THR A 77 -5.34 -15.47 -4.01
C THR A 77 -4.58 -15.93 -5.24
N GLN A 78 -4.43 -15.06 -6.24
CA GLN A 78 -3.22 -15.04 -7.06
C GLN A 78 -2.68 -13.61 -7.08
N ALA A 79 -1.60 -13.43 -6.33
CA ALA A 79 -0.65 -12.36 -6.58
C ALA A 79 0.19 -12.80 -7.79
N GLU A 80 -0.22 -12.44 -9.00
CA GLU A 80 0.61 -12.61 -10.20
C GLU A 80 1.25 -11.26 -10.53
N LEU A 81 2.45 -11.05 -10.00
CA LEU A 81 3.44 -10.14 -10.54
C LEU A 81 4.71 -10.96 -10.63
N ILE A 82 5.04 -11.56 -11.80
CA ILE A 82 6.23 -11.32 -12.63
C ILE A 82 5.97 -11.94 -14.03
N ALA A 83 6.29 -11.19 -15.08
CA ALA A 83 6.09 -11.47 -16.51
C ALA A 83 6.65 -12.82 -17.03
N ALA A 84 5.92 -13.47 -17.96
CA ALA A 84 6.32 -13.68 -19.36
C ALA A 84 5.51 -14.80 -20.07
N ASP A 85 5.16 -14.51 -21.33
CA ASP A 85 4.78 -15.41 -22.45
C ASP A 85 3.29 -15.75 -22.66
N PRO A 86 2.66 -15.30 -23.77
CA PRO A 86 1.38 -15.82 -24.24
C PRO A 86 1.62 -17.03 -25.15
N SER A 87 1.29 -18.23 -24.70
CA SER A 87 1.07 -19.35 -25.63
C SER A 87 -0.25 -20.07 -25.35
N PRO A 88 -1.09 -20.26 -26.39
CA PRO A 88 -2.44 -20.77 -26.25
C PRO A 88 -2.48 -22.31 -26.28
N GLN A 89 -3.54 -22.84 -25.68
CA GLN A 89 -4.13 -24.16 -25.93
C GLN A 89 -3.32 -25.41 -25.52
N ARG A 90 -3.89 -26.14 -24.56
CA ARG A 90 -4.09 -27.57 -24.78
C ARG A 90 -5.38 -28.09 -24.16
N ALA A 91 -6.20 -28.62 -25.05
CA ALA A 91 -7.39 -29.40 -24.75
C ALA A 91 -7.06 -30.67 -23.94
N ALA A 92 -8.12 -31.16 -23.30
CA ALA A 92 -8.21 -32.29 -22.41
C ALA A 92 -7.59 -33.62 -22.89
N LEU A 93 -7.36 -34.50 -21.90
CA LEU A 93 -7.57 -35.97 -21.85
C LEU A 93 -6.31 -36.75 -21.41
N GLY A 94 -6.46 -37.50 -20.32
CA GLY A 94 -5.55 -38.63 -20.00
C GLY A 94 -5.39 -38.89 -18.51
N ALA A 95 -6.24 -39.76 -17.96
CA ALA A 95 -6.15 -40.30 -16.62
C ALA A 95 -4.93 -41.22 -16.42
N ALA A 96 -4.37 -41.27 -15.20
CA ALA A 96 -4.06 -42.50 -14.46
C ALA A 96 -3.37 -42.20 -13.11
N PRO A 97 -3.52 -43.09 -12.11
CA PRO A 97 -3.28 -42.82 -10.71
C PRO A 97 -1.84 -43.14 -10.27
N TRP A 98 -1.41 -42.50 -9.19
CA TRP A 98 -0.14 -42.78 -8.52
C TRP A 98 -0.19 -44.16 -7.87
N PRO A 99 0.81 -45.04 -8.05
CA PRO A 99 1.05 -46.13 -7.12
C PRO A 99 1.91 -45.63 -5.96
N GLU A 100 1.36 -45.78 -4.78
CA GLU A 100 2.04 -45.79 -3.49
C GLU A 100 2.82 -47.11 -3.37
N ASP A 101 4.11 -47.04 -3.01
CA ASP A 101 4.88 -48.06 -2.25
C ASP A 101 6.34 -47.54 -2.19
N GLU A 102 6.77 -46.97 -1.06
CA GLU A 102 7.46 -47.69 0.04
C GLU A 102 8.98 -47.86 -0.19
N THR A 103 9.73 -47.39 0.82
CA THR A 103 11.05 -47.89 1.28
C THR A 103 12.28 -47.64 0.37
N SER A 104 13.13 -46.68 0.72
CA SER A 104 14.20 -46.75 1.74
C SER A 104 15.57 -47.08 1.14
N GLU A 105 16.51 -46.16 1.38
CA GLU A 105 17.90 -46.42 1.78
C GLU A 105 18.82 -47.15 0.78
N LEU A 106 20.01 -46.69 0.37
CA LEU A 106 21.07 -45.91 0.99
C LEU A 106 22.00 -45.40 -0.15
N MET A 107 22.66 -44.24 0.05
CA MET A 107 24.13 -44.15 0.22
C MET A 107 24.72 -42.80 -0.25
N LEU A 108 25.61 -42.28 0.61
CA LEU A 108 26.45 -41.06 0.67
C LEU A 108 26.91 -40.43 -0.67
N GLU A 109 27.12 -39.12 -0.80
CA GLU A 109 28.18 -38.33 -0.12
C GLU A 109 27.91 -36.80 -0.10
N PRO A 110 28.34 -36.06 0.96
CA PRO A 110 28.15 -34.62 1.09
C PRO A 110 29.27 -33.79 0.40
N ALA A 111 28.89 -32.79 -0.41
CA ALA A 111 29.84 -31.79 -0.93
C ALA A 111 30.17 -30.69 0.12
N PRO A 112 31.41 -30.20 0.17
CA PRO A 112 31.97 -29.47 1.32
C PRO A 112 31.53 -28.00 1.39
N PRO A 113 31.59 -27.37 2.59
CA PRO A 113 31.29 -25.95 2.77
C PRO A 113 32.52 -25.08 2.47
N PRO A 114 32.37 -23.87 1.88
CA PRO A 114 33.42 -22.87 1.96
C PRO A 114 33.47 -22.30 3.39
N VAL A 115 34.60 -22.57 4.04
CA VAL A 115 34.94 -22.14 5.40
C VAL A 115 35.00 -20.62 5.50
N ALA A 116 34.42 -20.15 6.60
CA ALA A 116 34.38 -18.79 7.09
C ALA A 116 35.69 -18.01 7.02
N ARG A 117 35.58 -16.70 6.77
CA ARG A 117 36.39 -15.72 7.50
C ARG A 117 35.50 -14.93 8.45
N ARG A 118 35.89 -15.02 9.71
CA ARG A 118 35.23 -14.57 10.93
C ARG A 118 35.34 -13.06 11.15
N GLY A 119 34.30 -12.56 11.80
CA GLY A 119 34.28 -11.42 12.71
C GLY A 119 32.84 -11.22 13.16
N ARG A 120 32.28 -12.04 14.07
CA ARG A 120 32.26 -11.86 15.55
C ARG A 120 31.67 -10.47 15.89
N ALA A 121 30.60 -10.29 16.64
CA ALA A 121 29.90 -11.12 17.63
C ALA A 121 28.41 -10.71 17.65
N ALA A 122 27.48 -11.66 17.70
CA ALA A 122 26.66 -11.89 18.89
C ALA A 122 26.13 -10.62 19.58
N ASN A 123 24.84 -10.32 19.42
CA ASN A 123 23.89 -10.63 20.48
C ASN A 123 22.43 -10.47 20.01
N LYS A 124 21.66 -11.56 20.05
CA LYS A 124 20.24 -11.49 20.40
C LYS A 124 20.17 -11.65 21.91
N PRO A 125 19.42 -10.79 22.60
CA PRO A 125 18.55 -11.32 23.64
C PRO A 125 17.10 -10.99 23.31
N ALA A 126 16.27 -12.03 23.28
CA ALA A 126 14.89 -11.88 23.67
C ALA A 126 14.88 -11.46 25.15
N ALA A 127 14.33 -10.29 25.43
CA ALA A 127 13.85 -9.90 26.75
C ALA A 127 12.84 -8.78 26.57
N GLU A 128 11.59 -9.17 26.74
CA GLU A 128 10.43 -8.35 27.04
C GLU A 128 10.82 -7.20 27.99
N LYS A 129 10.63 -5.95 27.54
CA LYS A 129 10.65 -4.78 28.41
C LYS A 129 9.51 -3.86 28.00
N VAL A 130 8.52 -3.85 28.87
CA VAL A 130 7.33 -2.99 28.86
C VAL A 130 7.72 -1.51 28.95
N ALA A 131 6.94 -0.65 28.24
CA ALA A 131 6.79 0.82 28.31
C ALA A 131 7.51 1.67 27.23
N PRO A 132 7.00 2.87 26.83
CA PRO A 132 5.69 3.52 27.03
C PRO A 132 4.99 3.93 25.69
N LYS A 133 3.82 4.56 25.80
CA LYS A 133 2.96 5.12 24.73
C LYS A 133 3.71 5.96 23.68
N GLN A 134 3.52 5.67 22.41
CA GLN A 134 3.48 6.70 21.37
C GLN A 134 2.17 6.47 20.61
N GLU A 135 1.22 7.37 20.82
CA GLU A 135 0.05 7.52 19.95
C GLU A 135 0.56 7.58 18.50
N PRO A 136 -0.13 6.98 17.51
CA PRO A 136 0.18 7.24 16.12
C PRO A 136 0.14 8.75 15.96
N VAL A 137 1.31 9.37 15.84
CA VAL A 137 1.42 10.83 15.76
C VAL A 137 0.61 11.21 14.53
N ASP A 138 -0.50 11.92 14.75
CA ASP A 138 -1.44 12.30 13.72
C ASP A 138 -0.80 13.38 12.83
N PHE A 139 0.15 13.00 11.96
CA PHE A 139 0.77 13.88 10.95
C PHE A 139 -0.25 14.54 10.02
N ALA A 140 -1.52 14.14 10.13
CA ALA A 140 -2.66 14.78 9.49
C ALA A 140 -2.72 16.28 9.82
N ASP A 141 -2.46 16.69 11.07
CA ASP A 141 -2.51 18.10 11.47
C ASP A 141 -1.35 18.89 10.86
N GLU A 142 -0.11 18.36 10.87
CA GLU A 142 1.05 19.01 10.27
C GLU A 142 0.95 19.08 8.74
N ILE A 143 0.42 18.04 8.08
CA ILE A 143 0.16 18.05 6.63
C ILE A 143 -0.93 19.07 6.27
N ALA A 144 -1.99 19.15 7.08
CA ALA A 144 -3.04 20.14 6.92
C ALA A 144 -2.48 21.56 7.09
N GLN A 145 -1.70 21.81 8.15
CA GLN A 145 -1.08 23.10 8.42
C GLN A 145 -0.11 23.49 7.31
N THR A 146 0.71 22.56 6.82
CA THR A 146 1.62 22.81 5.69
C THR A 146 0.85 23.26 4.44
N THR A 147 -0.34 22.70 4.21
CA THR A 147 -1.22 23.12 3.11
C THR A 147 -1.77 24.52 3.31
N VAL A 148 -2.15 24.87 4.54
CA VAL A 148 -2.57 26.23 4.91
C VAL A 148 -1.44 27.23 4.67
N GLU A 149 -0.21 26.91 5.09
CA GLU A 149 0.94 27.79 4.88
C GLU A 149 1.29 27.97 3.40
N MET A 150 1.28 26.90 2.60
CA MET A 150 1.50 27.06 1.16
C MET A 150 0.40 27.91 0.50
N LYS A 151 -0.87 27.74 0.90
CA LYS A 151 -1.97 28.60 0.41
C LYS A 151 -1.78 30.05 0.84
N ARG A 152 -1.34 30.30 2.09
CA ARG A 152 -1.03 31.64 2.61
C ARG A 152 0.06 32.33 1.78
N LEU A 153 1.07 31.59 1.36
CA LEU A 153 2.17 32.09 0.54
C LEU A 153 1.81 32.20 -0.96
N GLY A 154 0.62 31.76 -1.36
CA GLY A 154 0.25 31.66 -2.79
C GLY A 154 1.06 30.63 -3.56
N TRP A 155 1.69 29.68 -2.86
CA TRP A 155 2.48 28.62 -3.49
C TRP A 155 1.55 27.59 -4.14
N THR A 156 1.85 27.27 -5.39
CA THR A 156 1.20 26.16 -6.09
C THR A 156 1.74 24.82 -5.61
N ASP A 157 0.96 23.75 -5.76
CA ASP A 157 1.42 22.39 -5.44
C ASP A 157 2.68 22.00 -6.22
N ALA A 158 2.85 22.53 -7.44
CA ALA A 158 4.05 22.35 -8.24
C ALA A 158 5.30 23.00 -7.60
N GLN A 159 5.17 24.23 -7.08
CA GLN A 159 6.26 24.92 -6.38
C GLN A 159 6.59 24.23 -5.05
N GLY A 160 5.57 23.83 -4.29
CA GLY A 160 5.76 23.03 -3.07
C GLY A 160 6.51 21.73 -3.38
N ARG A 161 6.07 20.99 -4.41
CA ARG A 161 6.72 19.74 -4.82
C ARG A 161 8.16 19.94 -5.31
N ALA A 162 8.44 21.01 -6.06
CA ALA A 162 9.80 21.33 -6.49
C ALA A 162 10.71 21.62 -5.28
N CYS A 163 10.22 22.39 -4.31
CA CYS A 163 10.96 22.69 -3.07
C CYS A 163 11.24 21.40 -2.25
N LEU A 164 10.27 20.48 -2.18
CA LEU A 164 10.43 19.21 -1.48
C LEU A 164 11.44 18.27 -2.17
N LEU A 165 11.44 18.27 -3.51
CA LEU A 165 12.42 17.53 -4.31
C LEU A 165 13.83 18.11 -4.12
N GLU A 166 13.96 19.43 -4.08
CA GLU A 166 15.25 20.11 -3.94
C GLU A 166 15.84 19.97 -2.53
N ARG A 167 15.00 20.11 -1.49
CA ARG A 167 15.46 20.15 -0.09
C ARG A 167 15.52 18.77 0.58
N TYR A 168 14.60 17.87 0.25
CA TYR A 168 14.48 16.55 0.88
C TYR A 168 14.58 15.37 -0.11
N GLY A 169 14.63 15.65 -1.42
CA GLY A 169 14.57 14.59 -2.43
C GLY A 169 13.21 13.88 -2.52
N LYS A 170 12.15 14.43 -1.91
CA LYS A 170 10.83 13.81 -1.82
C LYS A 170 9.84 14.46 -2.76
N ARG A 171 8.91 13.66 -3.30
CA ARG A 171 7.90 14.13 -4.26
C ARG A 171 6.61 14.60 -3.61
N SER A 172 6.42 14.29 -2.33
CA SER A 172 5.21 14.62 -1.57
C SER A 172 5.55 14.86 -0.10
N ARG A 173 4.74 15.71 0.54
CA ARG A 173 4.81 16.01 1.98
C ARG A 173 4.51 14.78 2.83
N GLN A 174 3.70 13.86 2.30
CA GLN A 174 3.40 12.56 2.92
C GLN A 174 4.60 11.60 2.93
N GLN A 175 5.67 11.90 2.18
CA GLN A 175 6.90 11.10 2.16
C GLN A 175 8.01 11.69 3.04
N LEU A 176 7.72 12.80 3.73
CA LEU A 176 8.60 13.38 4.72
C LEU A 176 8.43 12.62 6.03
N SER A 177 9.53 12.44 6.73
CA SER A 177 9.52 12.10 8.15
C SER A 177 9.03 13.28 8.99
N ASP A 178 8.67 13.02 10.23
CA ASP A 178 8.11 13.98 11.18
C ASP A 178 9.02 15.21 11.32
N GLU A 179 10.32 14.97 11.46
CA GLU A 179 11.33 16.02 11.55
C GLU A 179 11.42 16.85 10.26
N GLU A 180 11.37 16.20 9.09
CA GLU A 180 11.41 16.87 7.78
C GLU A 180 10.12 17.67 7.51
N LEU A 181 8.96 17.16 7.95
CA LEU A 181 7.67 17.83 7.82
C LEU A 181 7.61 19.06 8.73
N LEU A 182 8.07 18.95 9.97
CA LEU A 182 8.21 20.10 10.87
C LEU A 182 9.22 21.13 10.33
N ASP A 183 10.39 20.71 9.81
CA ASP A 183 11.35 21.65 9.19
C ASP A 183 10.71 22.38 8.01
N PHE A 184 9.99 21.64 7.17
CA PHE A 184 9.30 22.23 6.03
C PHE A 184 8.20 23.21 6.45
N LEU A 185 7.39 22.86 7.45
CA LEU A 185 6.36 23.73 8.00
C LEU A 185 6.96 25.01 8.60
N HIS A 186 8.00 24.89 9.42
CA HIS A 186 8.72 26.04 9.96
C HIS A 186 9.34 26.90 8.87
N PHE A 187 9.88 26.29 7.82
CA PHE A 187 10.42 27.00 6.68
C PHE A 187 9.35 27.85 5.98
N LEU A 188 8.14 27.31 5.76
CA LEU A 188 7.02 28.04 5.16
C LEU A 188 6.51 29.17 6.07
N GLN A 189 6.42 28.94 7.38
CA GLN A 189 6.02 29.97 8.35
C GLN A 189 6.98 31.17 8.36
N ARG A 190 8.26 30.95 8.06
CA ARG A 190 9.28 31.99 7.98
C ARG A 190 9.32 32.73 6.63
N GLN A 191 8.60 32.26 5.61
CA GLN A 191 8.52 32.97 4.34
C GLN A 191 7.57 34.17 4.44
N PRO A 192 7.94 35.33 3.86
CA PRO A 192 7.05 36.48 3.77
C PRO A 192 5.88 36.14 2.84
N SER A 193 4.64 36.40 3.29
CA SER A 193 3.48 36.27 2.39
C SER A 193 3.52 37.37 1.33
N PRO A 194 3.23 37.05 0.05
CA PRO A 194 3.12 38.05 -1.01
C PRO A 194 1.84 38.86 -0.79
N GLY A 195 1.92 39.84 0.12
CA GLY A 195 0.75 40.61 0.57
C GLY A 195 0.98 41.48 1.81
N GLU A 196 2.13 41.39 2.49
CA GLU A 196 2.49 42.40 3.48
C GLU A 196 3.14 43.59 2.77
N PRO A 197 2.49 44.76 2.71
CA PRO A 197 3.20 45.98 2.32
C PRO A 197 4.28 46.19 3.38
N SER A 198 5.55 46.17 2.96
CA SER A 198 6.60 46.81 3.73
C SER A 198 6.22 48.29 3.84
N PHE A 199 5.75 48.70 5.03
CA PHE A 199 5.62 50.12 5.37
C PHE A 199 7.01 50.74 5.53
#